data_AF-A0A9D4DFJ8-F1
#
_entry.id   AF-A0A9D4DFJ8-F1
#
_cell.length_a   1.000
_cell.length_b   1.000
_cell.length_c   1.000
_cell.angle_alpha   90.00
_cell.angle_beta   90.00
_cell.angle_gamma   90.00
#
_symmetry.space_group_name_H-M   'P 1'
#
loop_
_entity.id
_entity.type
_entity.pdbx_description
1 polymer ?
#
loop_
_entity_poly.entity_id
_entity_poly.type
_entity_poly.pdbx_seq_one_letter_code
_entity_poly.pdbx_strand_id
1 'polypeptide(L)'
;MMTAARILREQGFSLEDLQSEAVVSEFSRLLTDLPGCPNTTVTCNDDDGFRSINGTCNNLKNPTWGMAGAAQRRLLPAAYDDG
;
A
#
# COMPACT_ATOMS: atom_id res chain seq x y z
N MET A 1 -18.17 2.04 -21.43
CA MET A 1 -17.28 1.51 -20.36
C MET A 1 -16.62 2.68 -19.65
N MET A 2 -16.58 2.64 -18.32
CA MET A 2 -16.00 3.68 -17.47
C MET A 2 -14.51 3.35 -17.28
N THR A 3 -13.59 4.23 -17.69
CA THR A 3 -12.14 4.00 -17.53
C THR A 3 -11.72 4.34 -16.10
N ALA A 4 -10.65 3.70 -15.59
CA ALA A 4 -10.16 3.96 -14.23
C ALA A 4 -9.85 5.44 -13.98
N ALA A 5 -9.27 6.14 -14.97
CA ALA A 5 -9.01 7.58 -14.89
C ALA A 5 -10.29 8.42 -14.78
N ARG A 6 -11.42 7.97 -15.36
CA ARG A 6 -12.70 8.67 -15.23
C ARG A 6 -13.28 8.53 -13.82
N ILE A 7 -13.17 7.36 -13.23
CA ILE A 7 -13.62 7.10 -11.85
C ILE A 7 -12.85 7.98 -10.87
N LEU A 8 -11.53 8.06 -10.99
CA LEU A 8 -10.70 8.89 -10.13
C LEU A 8 -11.12 10.36 -10.18
N ARG A 9 -11.31 10.91 -11.39
CA ARG A 9 -11.77 12.29 -11.57
C ARG A 9 -13.13 12.56 -10.97
N GLU A 10 -14.07 11.62 -11.07
CA GLU A 10 -15.41 11.72 -10.48
C GLU A 10 -15.37 11.75 -8.95
N GLN A 11 -14.35 11.15 -8.33
CA GLN A 11 -14.11 11.23 -6.89
C GLN A 11 -13.24 12.44 -6.49
N GLY A 12 -12.99 13.37 -7.42
CA GLY A 12 -12.17 14.56 -7.16
C GLY A 12 -10.67 14.27 -7.06
N PHE A 13 -10.20 13.14 -7.61
CA PHE A 13 -8.81 12.70 -7.57
C PHE A 13 -8.15 12.83 -8.94
N SER A 14 -7.00 13.51 -9.00
CA SER A 14 -6.19 13.60 -10.21
C SER A 14 -5.13 12.48 -10.27
N LEU A 15 -4.48 12.33 -11.44
CA LEU A 15 -3.34 11.43 -11.56
C LEU A 15 -2.10 11.96 -10.84
N GLU A 16 -1.99 13.28 -10.66
CA GLU A 16 -0.92 13.88 -9.87
C GLU A 16 -1.11 13.59 -8.37
N ASP A 17 -2.35 13.54 -7.90
CA ASP A 17 -2.67 13.24 -6.49
C ASP A 17 -2.26 11.82 -6.07
N LEU A 18 -2.21 10.87 -7.03
CA LEU A 18 -1.71 9.50 -6.80
C LEU A 18 -0.24 9.45 -6.38
N GLN A 19 0.53 10.50 -6.66
CA GLN A 19 1.94 10.61 -6.29
C GLN A 19 2.16 11.42 -5.01
N SER A 20 1.11 11.98 -4.42
CA SER A 20 1.24 12.85 -3.24
C SER A 20 1.68 12.07 -2.00
N GLU A 21 2.54 12.68 -1.19
CA GLU A 21 3.01 12.06 0.06
C GLU A 21 1.88 11.78 1.04
N ALA A 22 0.81 12.57 1.04
CA ALA A 22 -0.36 12.36 1.90
C ALA A 22 -1.02 11.00 1.62
N VAL A 23 -1.22 10.69 0.33
CA VAL A 23 -1.78 9.43 -0.15
C VAL A 23 -0.84 8.27 0.21
N VAL A 24 0.46 8.45 -0.03
CA VAL A 24 1.48 7.47 0.35
C VAL A 24 1.56 7.23 1.87
N SER A 25 1.33 8.27 2.70
CA SER A 25 1.43 8.21 4.16
C SER A 25 0.22 7.56 4.83
N GLU A 26 -0.98 7.76 4.29
CA GLU A 26 -2.21 7.13 4.79
C GLU A 26 -2.14 5.60 4.65
N PHE A 27 -1.42 5.12 3.64
CA PHE A 27 -1.20 3.69 3.41
C PHE A 27 -0.33 3.01 4.46
N SER A 28 0.60 3.73 5.10
CA SER A 28 1.39 3.14 6.19
C SER A 28 0.56 2.92 7.46
N ARG A 29 -0.49 3.73 7.69
CA ARG A 29 -1.34 3.62 8.89
C ARG A 29 -2.29 2.41 8.85
N LEU A 30 -2.79 2.06 7.67
CA LEU A 30 -3.77 0.97 7.50
C LEU A 30 -3.22 -0.45 7.78
N LEU A 31 -1.89 -0.60 7.93
CA LEU A 31 -1.26 -1.88 8.18
C LEU A 31 -0.94 -2.14 9.66
N THR A 32 -0.91 -1.11 10.51
CA THR A 32 -0.36 -1.25 11.87
C THR A 32 -1.38 -1.44 12.99
N ASP A 33 -2.65 -1.08 12.75
CA ASP A 33 -3.69 -1.05 13.79
C ASP A 33 -4.91 -1.94 13.50
N LEU A 34 -4.83 -2.87 12.53
CA LEU A 34 -5.93 -3.79 12.27
C LEU A 34 -5.92 -4.95 13.28
N PRO A 35 -7.00 -5.17 14.06
CA PRO A 35 -7.09 -6.31 14.97
C PRO A 35 -6.93 -7.63 14.19
N GLY A 36 -5.93 -8.43 14.56
CA GLY A 36 -5.66 -9.72 13.92
C GLY A 36 -4.60 -9.70 12.81
N CYS A 37 -4.02 -8.54 12.48
CA CYS A 37 -2.84 -8.46 11.62
C CYS A 37 -1.56 -8.33 12.47
N PRO A 38 -0.56 -9.23 12.32
CA PRO A 38 0.68 -9.12 13.05
C PRO A 38 1.51 -7.94 12.56
N ASN A 39 1.86 -7.04 13.49
CA ASN A 39 2.82 -5.97 13.24
C ASN A 39 4.18 -6.56 12.89
N THR A 40 4.50 -6.58 11.60
CA THR A 40 5.72 -7.20 11.10
C THR A 40 6.79 -6.13 10.97
N THR A 41 7.69 -6.06 11.95
CA THR A 41 8.92 -5.27 11.83
C THR A 41 9.94 -6.05 11.01
N VAL A 42 10.28 -5.54 9.83
CA VAL A 42 11.25 -6.15 8.92
C VAL A 42 12.53 -5.31 8.93
N THR A 43 13.65 -5.94 9.23
CA THR A 43 14.99 -5.37 9.05
C THR A 43 15.59 -5.95 7.77
N CYS A 44 16.16 -5.09 6.92
CA CYS A 44 16.77 -5.50 5.67
C CYS A 44 18.28 -5.52 5.76
N ASN A 45 18.88 -6.50 5.08
CA ASN A 45 20.28 -6.51 4.73
C ASN A 45 20.41 -6.07 3.26
N ASP A 46 21.12 -4.97 3.01
CA ASP A 46 21.32 -4.43 1.66
C ASP A 46 22.37 -5.21 0.85
N ASP A 47 23.14 -6.09 1.49
CA ASP A 47 24.08 -6.99 0.85
C ASP A 47 23.44 -8.30 0.33
N ASP A 48 22.13 -8.49 0.53
CA ASP A 48 21.44 -9.70 0.08
C ASP A 48 21.40 -9.79 -1.47
N GLY A 49 22.01 -10.85 -2.02
CA GLY A 49 22.08 -11.05 -3.47
C GLY A 49 20.81 -11.60 -4.14
N PHE A 50 19.80 -11.98 -3.35
CA PHE A 50 18.58 -12.62 -3.84
C PHE A 50 17.33 -12.07 -3.17
N ARG A 51 16.17 -12.28 -3.81
CA ARG A 51 14.87 -11.85 -3.28
C ARG A 51 14.42 -12.78 -2.16
N SER A 52 13.79 -12.21 -1.14
CA SER A 52 13.05 -12.98 -0.14
C SER A 52 11.85 -13.70 -0.76
N ILE A 53 11.45 -14.82 -0.15
CA ILE A 53 10.33 -15.63 -0.66
C ILE A 53 8.98 -14.90 -0.59
N ASN A 54 8.79 -14.06 0.44
CA ASN A 54 7.57 -13.30 0.64
C ASN A 54 7.66 -11.87 0.07
N GLY A 55 8.78 -11.46 -0.53
CA GLY A 55 8.94 -10.15 -1.15
C GLY A 55 9.30 -9.00 -0.20
N THR A 56 9.60 -9.28 1.08
CA THR A 56 10.20 -8.28 1.97
C THR A 56 11.54 -7.76 1.43
N CYS A 57 11.91 -6.55 1.81
CA CYS A 57 13.19 -5.90 1.48
C CYS A 57 13.46 -5.59 0.00
N ASN A 58 12.45 -5.74 -0.87
CA ASN A 58 12.52 -5.20 -2.24
C ASN A 58 12.62 -3.66 -2.23
N ASN A 59 11.99 -3.01 -1.25
CA ASN A 59 12.11 -1.58 -1.00
C ASN A 59 12.80 -1.34 0.34
N LEU A 60 14.07 -0.91 0.33
CA LEU A 60 14.87 -0.72 1.56
C LEU A 60 14.31 0.39 2.48
N LYS A 61 13.67 1.42 1.90
CA LYS A 61 13.03 2.50 2.68
C LYS A 61 11.74 2.03 3.36
N ASN A 62 11.00 1.14 2.71
CA ASN A 62 9.74 0.57 3.20
C ASN A 62 9.75 -0.96 3.03
N PRO A 63 10.42 -1.69 3.93
CA PRO A 63 10.71 -3.13 3.78
C PRO A 63 9.52 -4.05 3.50
N THR A 64 8.31 -3.64 3.85
CA THR A 64 7.08 -4.43 3.73
C THR A 64 6.29 -4.15 2.44
N TRP A 65 6.69 -3.17 1.64
CA TRP A 65 5.96 -2.80 0.43
C TRP A 65 6.02 -3.90 -0.64
N GLY A 66 4.85 -4.45 -0.97
CA GLY A 66 4.70 -5.50 -1.97
C GLY A 66 4.97 -6.91 -1.44
N MET A 67 5.13 -7.10 -0.13
CA MET A 67 5.26 -8.44 0.44
C MET A 67 3.92 -9.21 0.40
N ALA A 68 4.01 -10.54 0.34
CA ALA A 68 2.88 -11.44 0.49
C ALA A 68 2.30 -11.37 1.91
N GLY A 69 0.98 -11.58 2.03
CA GLY A 69 0.28 -11.52 3.31
C GLY A 69 -0.05 -10.09 3.80
N ALA A 70 0.29 -9.06 3.01
CA ALA A 70 -0.11 -7.68 3.28
C ALA A 70 -1.46 -7.34 2.62
N ALA A 71 -2.17 -6.37 3.20
CA ALA A 71 -3.41 -5.85 2.61
C ALA A 71 -3.14 -5.16 1.26
N GLN A 72 -4.11 -5.23 0.34
CA GLN A 72 -4.02 -4.55 -0.95
C GLN A 72 -4.15 -3.03 -0.77
N ARG A 73 -3.34 -2.27 -1.53
CA ARG A 73 -3.42 -0.80 -1.55
C ARG A 73 -4.71 -0.35 -2.25
N ARG A 74 -5.41 0.63 -1.68
CA ARG A 74 -6.60 1.23 -2.29
C ARG A 74 -6.29 2.63 -2.79
N LEU A 75 -6.63 2.94 -4.04
CA LEU A 75 -6.51 4.32 -4.56
C LEU A 75 -7.68 5.21 -4.15
N LEU A 76 -8.79 4.59 -3.73
CA LEU A 76 -10.02 5.25 -3.29
C LEU A 76 -10.47 4.60 -1.96
N PRO A 77 -11.23 5.32 -1.12
CA PRO A 77 -11.81 4.75 0.09
C PRO A 77 -12.65 3.49 -0.17
N ALA A 78 -12.82 2.67 0.87
CA ALA A 78 -13.78 1.57 0.84
C ALA A 78 -15.22 2.10 0.71
N ALA A 79 -16.06 1.37 -0.02
CA ALA A 79 -17.47 1.69 -0.21
C ALA A 79 -18.29 0.39 -0.13
N TYR A 80 -18.42 -0.14 1.09
CA TYR A 80 -19.35 -1.21 1.42
C TYR A 80 -20.67 -0.62 1.94
N ASP A 81 -21.75 -1.38 1.87
CA ASP A 81 -23.08 -0.90 2.32
C ASP A 81 -23.11 -0.64 3.83
N ASP A 82 -22.26 -1.32 4.61
CA ASP A 82 -22.18 -1.30 6.07
C ASP A 82 -20.94 -0.60 6.65
N GLY A 83 -19.99 -0.20 5.79
CA GLY A 83 -18.77 0.54 6.18
C GLY A 83 -17.57 -0.36 6.50
#